data_AF-A0A966GX87-F1
#
_entry.id   AF-A0A966GX87-F1
#
_cell.length_a   1.000
_cell.length_b   1.000
_cell.length_c   1.000
_cell.angle_alpha   90.00
_cell.angle_beta   90.00
_cell.angle_gamma   90.00
#
_symmetry.space_group_name_H-M   'P 1'
#
loop_
_entity.id
_entity.type
_entity.pdbx_description
1 polymer ?
#
loop_
_entity_poly.entity_id
_entity_poly.type
_entity_poly.pdbx_seq_one_letter_code
_entity_poly.pdbx_strand_id
1 'polypeptide(L)'
;MKFDRNTVIGFGLLAIMLFGFFYFNSKEKANYMREQARKDSIANASRPKPDTLAQKQQAAQADSADKQARAGNFTPAITGEEKLVITENDLMRVAFSTKGGQPRWIELKHFKNMDSGHVKLANSNFDQLSYPVFTAEGKTMETNDLLFAGVDSATNADGSKTIRFSLLSADSASSGAAIVHSYTIRPNDYMIDFGVQLNDVSRMLPKGQLNLTWDYHAAQQESDLDFEKQNTQIGYVEGGEFDYHTIGRRSSVEFSKPVSWIGVRQRFFNSFLIAKNKFNSGKMEWTIPDNEKKTVADFTNTMKLQLEGGSAAFQLFYGPADYHLLRKYDQDMDKLINLGQGIYAFVRPLNKYVVLPVWDFIKGFVGNFGWVIAFLTLFIRLLISPLSYKSYLSSAKMKALRPEIAQLKEKFGGDQQAMSMEQMKLFREAGVNPLGGCIPALLQIPIFFALYSFFNSNVDLRGADFLWANDLSAFDDVIKFGVNIPLLGDHLSIFTLTAVLTSLAISVYSMNMSPDQSNPVLKYMPYIFPVFLLFIFNRLPSALTWYYTVSNIVTLVLQFVIQNYIIDHNKILAQISENRKKPKTKSKWQERLEQMQEQQKKVKEMQQKGKR
;
A
#
# COMPACT_ATOMS: atom_id res chain seq x y z
N MET A 1 -4.11 18.86 40.08
CA MET A 1 -5.22 18.95 39.10
C MET A 1 -6.48 18.41 39.76
N LYS A 2 -7.51 19.24 40.02
CA LYS A 2 -8.82 18.73 40.44
C LYS A 2 -9.65 18.49 39.17
N PHE A 3 -9.78 17.22 38.78
CA PHE A 3 -10.68 16.84 37.69
C PHE A 3 -12.12 17.12 38.13
N ASP A 4 -12.88 17.87 37.34
CA ASP A 4 -14.31 18.03 37.55
C ASP A 4 -14.99 16.67 37.33
N ARG A 5 -15.64 16.18 38.39
CA ARG A 5 -16.25 14.85 38.45
C ARG A 5 -17.29 14.67 37.33
N ASN A 6 -18.01 15.74 36.99
CA ASN A 6 -19.02 15.72 35.95
C ASN A 6 -18.42 15.63 34.55
N THR A 7 -17.26 16.25 34.33
CA THR A 7 -16.51 16.13 33.08
C THR A 7 -15.94 14.71 32.90
N VAL A 8 -15.40 14.10 33.96
CA VAL A 8 -14.89 12.71 33.91
C VAL A 8 -16.03 11.71 33.65
N ILE A 9 -17.19 11.91 34.30
CA ILE A 9 -18.40 11.10 34.06
C ILE A 9 -18.90 11.29 32.63
N GLY A 10 -18.92 12.53 32.11
CA GLY A 10 -19.32 12.83 30.74
C GLY A 10 -18.45 12.15 29.69
N PHE A 11 -17.12 12.15 29.86
CA PHE A 11 -16.21 11.42 28.98
C PHE A 11 -16.32 9.90 29.14
N GLY A 12 -16.56 9.39 30.35
CA GLY A 12 -16.84 7.98 30.58
C GLY A 12 -18.10 7.52 29.84
N LEU A 13 -19.18 8.31 29.89
CA LEU A 13 -20.43 8.02 29.18
C LEU A 13 -20.28 8.12 27.66
N LEU A 14 -19.55 9.12 27.15
CA LEU A 14 -19.23 9.23 25.73
C LEU A 14 -18.39 8.05 25.25
N ALA A 15 -17.38 7.63 26.02
CA ALA A 15 -16.61 6.44 25.72
C ALA A 15 -17.52 5.20 25.70
N ILE A 16 -18.34 4.97 26.73
CA ILE A 16 -19.27 3.83 26.80
C ILE A 16 -20.26 3.84 25.63
N MET A 17 -20.78 5.00 25.24
CA MET A 17 -21.73 5.12 24.12
C MET A 17 -21.05 4.83 22.78
N LEU A 18 -19.82 5.32 22.59
CA LEU A 18 -19.03 5.10 21.39
C LEU A 18 -18.58 3.62 21.31
N PHE A 19 -18.09 3.05 22.42
CA PHE A 19 -17.80 1.62 22.53
C PHE A 19 -19.05 0.76 22.32
N GLY A 20 -20.20 1.17 22.83
CA GLY A 20 -21.49 0.50 22.61
C GLY A 20 -21.89 0.52 21.15
N PHE A 21 -21.87 1.69 20.51
CA PHE A 21 -22.19 1.85 19.09
C PHE A 21 -21.28 1.00 18.20
N PHE A 22 -19.96 1.03 18.43
CA PHE A 22 -19.01 0.22 17.68
C PHE A 22 -19.15 -1.28 17.97
N TYR A 23 -19.42 -1.68 19.22
CA TYR A 23 -19.65 -3.08 19.59
C TYR A 23 -20.90 -3.65 18.91
N PHE A 24 -22.01 -2.91 18.91
CA PHE A 24 -23.24 -3.31 18.22
C PHE A 24 -23.03 -3.38 16.71
N ASN A 25 -22.40 -2.37 16.10
CA ASN A 25 -22.15 -2.35 14.66
C ASN A 25 -21.17 -3.47 14.22
N SER A 26 -20.12 -3.73 15.00
CA SER A 26 -19.19 -4.85 14.76
C SER A 26 -19.87 -6.20 14.90
N LYS A 27 -20.78 -6.36 15.86
CA LYS A 27 -21.53 -7.61 16.08
C LYS A 27 -22.55 -7.85 14.97
N GLU A 28 -23.20 -6.80 14.50
CA GLU A 28 -24.12 -6.83 13.36
C GLU A 28 -23.38 -7.23 12.07
N LYS A 29 -22.20 -6.66 11.82
CA LYS A 29 -21.32 -7.06 10.70
C LYS A 29 -20.85 -8.52 10.82
N ALA A 30 -20.48 -8.98 12.02
CA ALA A 30 -20.09 -10.37 12.25
C ALA A 30 -21.25 -11.36 12.08
N ASN A 31 -22.47 -10.99 12.48
CA ASN A 31 -23.66 -11.81 12.30
C ASN A 31 -24.05 -11.93 10.82
N TYR A 32 -23.97 -10.83 10.07
CA TYR A 32 -24.19 -10.83 8.61
C TYR A 32 -23.21 -11.78 7.90
N MET A 33 -21.92 -11.72 8.25
CA MET A 33 -20.90 -12.62 7.69
C MET A 33 -21.13 -14.09 8.07
N ARG A 34 -21.55 -14.40 9.30
CA ARG A 34 -21.90 -15.78 9.72
C ARG A 34 -23.11 -16.32 8.97
N GLU A 35 -24.11 -15.48 8.69
CA GLU A 35 -25.29 -15.89 7.96
C GLU A 35 -24.99 -16.16 6.49
N GLN A 36 -24.07 -15.38 5.90
CA GLN A 36 -23.54 -15.62 4.57
C GLN A 36 -22.72 -16.92 4.51
N ALA A 37 -21.79 -17.13 5.46
CA ALA A 37 -21.03 -18.38 5.59
C ALA A 37 -21.92 -19.61 5.82
N ARG A 38 -23.04 -19.47 6.55
CA ARG A 38 -24.03 -20.54 6.72
C ARG A 38 -24.73 -20.85 5.40
N LYS A 39 -25.10 -19.83 4.60
CA LYS A 39 -25.70 -20.01 3.27
C LYS A 39 -24.71 -20.69 2.31
N ASP A 40 -23.44 -20.31 2.35
CA ASP A 40 -22.39 -20.91 1.52
C ASP A 40 -22.03 -22.33 1.97
N SER A 41 -22.05 -22.62 3.27
CA SER A 41 -21.90 -23.98 3.81
C SER A 41 -23.06 -24.89 3.41
N ILE A 42 -24.30 -24.39 3.40
CA ILE A 42 -25.48 -25.14 2.93
C ILE A 42 -25.40 -25.36 1.41
N ALA A 43 -24.91 -24.37 0.64
CA ALA A 43 -24.70 -24.49 -0.80
C ALA A 43 -23.54 -25.45 -1.17
N ASN A 44 -22.53 -25.59 -0.32
CA ASN A 44 -21.45 -26.57 -0.50
C ASN A 44 -21.84 -27.98 -0.04
N ALA A 45 -22.71 -28.10 0.97
CA ALA A 45 -23.24 -29.39 1.44
C ALA A 45 -24.28 -30.01 0.48
N SER A 46 -24.95 -29.19 -0.34
CA SER A 46 -25.90 -29.64 -1.36
C SER A 46 -25.28 -29.93 -2.73
N ARG A 47 -23.95 -29.74 -2.89
CA ARG A 47 -23.23 -30.22 -4.08
C ARG A 47 -23.13 -31.74 -3.99
N PRO A 48 -23.59 -32.50 -5.00
CA PRO A 48 -23.45 -33.94 -5.01
C PRO A 48 -21.96 -34.29 -4.92
N LYS A 49 -21.54 -34.95 -3.84
CA LYS A 49 -20.19 -35.53 -3.72
C LYS A 49 -20.12 -36.73 -4.68
N PRO A 50 -19.25 -36.72 -5.70
CA PRO A 50 -18.99 -37.92 -6.46
C PRO A 50 -18.07 -38.81 -5.63
N ASP A 51 -18.63 -39.87 -5.05
CA ASP A 51 -17.86 -40.92 -4.40
C ASP A 51 -18.15 -42.26 -5.06
N THR A 52 -17.31 -42.60 -6.02
CA THR A 52 -16.89 -43.98 -6.26
C THR A 52 -15.52 -43.90 -6.93
N LEU A 53 -14.52 -44.58 -6.36
CA LEU A 53 -13.19 -44.73 -6.99
C LEU A 53 -13.31 -45.21 -8.46
N ALA A 54 -14.35 -45.99 -8.77
CA ALA A 54 -14.71 -46.42 -10.11
C ALA A 54 -15.12 -45.26 -11.05
N GLN A 55 -15.87 -44.26 -10.58
CA GLN A 55 -16.24 -43.09 -11.38
C GLN A 55 -15.04 -42.15 -11.61
N LYS A 56 -14.14 -42.01 -10.62
CA LYS A 56 -12.87 -41.29 -10.82
C LYS A 56 -11.97 -42.00 -11.84
N GLN A 57 -11.91 -43.33 -11.81
CA GLN A 57 -11.16 -44.11 -12.78
C GLN A 57 -11.79 -44.05 -14.18
N GLN A 58 -13.11 -44.15 -14.30
CA GLN A 58 -13.81 -43.97 -15.59
C GLN A 58 -13.67 -42.55 -16.12
N ALA A 59 -13.76 -41.52 -15.28
CA ALA A 59 -13.54 -40.14 -15.68
C ALA A 59 -12.09 -39.90 -16.10
N ALA A 60 -11.11 -40.47 -15.39
CA ALA A 60 -9.70 -40.36 -15.77
C ALA A 60 -9.39 -41.11 -17.08
N GLN A 61 -10.01 -42.26 -17.33
CA GLN A 61 -9.89 -43.00 -18.60
C GLN A 61 -10.57 -42.26 -19.76
N ALA A 62 -11.76 -41.68 -19.54
CA ALA A 62 -12.45 -40.86 -20.52
C ALA A 62 -11.69 -39.57 -20.83
N ASP A 63 -11.12 -38.90 -19.83
CA ASP A 63 -10.25 -37.72 -19.99
C ASP A 63 -8.97 -38.05 -20.76
N SER A 64 -8.36 -39.20 -20.48
CA SER A 64 -7.18 -39.69 -21.21
C SER A 64 -7.51 -39.99 -22.69
N ALA A 65 -8.67 -40.57 -22.97
CA ALA A 65 -9.13 -40.86 -24.33
C ALA A 65 -9.49 -39.59 -25.10
N ASP A 66 -10.11 -38.59 -24.46
CA ASP A 66 -10.41 -37.28 -25.07
C ASP A 66 -9.11 -36.50 -25.35
N LYS A 67 -8.15 -36.51 -24.43
CA LYS A 67 -6.82 -35.93 -24.66
C LYS A 67 -6.08 -36.58 -25.82
N GLN A 68 -6.11 -37.91 -25.93
CA GLN A 68 -5.57 -38.62 -27.09
C GLN A 68 -6.29 -38.25 -28.39
N ALA A 69 -7.62 -38.14 -28.37
CA ALA A 69 -8.39 -37.74 -29.53
C ALA A 69 -8.07 -36.30 -29.97
N ARG A 70 -7.77 -35.39 -29.03
CA ARG A 70 -7.41 -33.99 -29.30
C ARG A 70 -5.94 -33.78 -29.61
N ALA A 71 -5.03 -34.66 -29.22
CA ALA A 71 -3.59 -34.49 -29.41
C ALA A 71 -3.15 -34.41 -30.87
N GLY A 72 -3.89 -35.03 -31.80
CA GLY A 72 -3.62 -34.94 -33.24
C GLY A 72 -2.15 -35.21 -33.55
N ASN A 73 -1.49 -34.26 -34.22
CA ASN A 73 -0.08 -34.35 -34.59
C ASN A 73 0.90 -34.31 -33.40
N PHE A 74 0.43 -34.06 -32.19
CA PHE A 74 1.21 -34.00 -30.95
C PHE A 74 0.96 -35.20 -30.02
N THR A 75 0.47 -36.32 -30.56
CA THR A 75 0.27 -37.56 -29.78
C THR A 75 1.50 -37.99 -28.95
N PRO A 76 2.77 -37.86 -29.43
CA PRO A 76 3.94 -38.17 -28.59
C PRO A 76 4.11 -37.22 -27.39
N ALA A 77 3.57 -36.00 -27.47
CA ALA A 77 3.71 -34.97 -26.45
C ALA A 77 2.66 -35.09 -25.32
N ILE A 78 1.74 -36.04 -25.38
CA ILE A 78 0.80 -36.32 -24.26
C ILE A 78 1.21 -37.55 -23.45
N THR A 79 2.20 -38.30 -23.93
CA THR A 79 2.73 -39.50 -23.28
C THR A 79 4.10 -39.21 -22.67
N GLY A 80 4.14 -38.96 -21.36
CA GLY A 80 5.40 -38.84 -20.64
C GLY A 80 5.21 -38.24 -19.24
N GLU A 81 6.24 -38.32 -18.42
CA GLU A 81 6.24 -37.76 -17.07
C GLU A 81 6.72 -36.30 -17.08
N GLU A 82 6.06 -35.47 -16.27
CA GLU A 82 6.48 -34.10 -16.00
C GLU A 82 7.85 -34.09 -15.28
N LYS A 83 8.81 -33.34 -15.83
CA LYS A 83 10.12 -33.13 -15.22
C LYS A 83 10.32 -31.65 -14.93
N LEU A 84 11.00 -31.37 -13.82
CA LEU A 84 11.37 -30.02 -13.44
C LEU A 84 12.84 -29.74 -13.78
N VAL A 85 13.06 -28.68 -14.57
CA VAL A 85 14.37 -28.19 -14.96
C VAL A 85 14.64 -26.92 -14.16
N ILE A 86 15.70 -26.92 -13.36
CA ILE A 86 15.98 -25.82 -12.43
C ILE A 86 17.15 -25.00 -12.95
N THR A 87 17.02 -23.69 -12.94
CA THR A 87 18.09 -22.75 -13.25
C THR A 87 18.09 -21.61 -12.24
N GLU A 88 19.28 -21.05 -11.99
CA GLU A 88 19.46 -20.02 -10.97
C GLU A 88 20.52 -19.00 -11.36
N ASN A 89 20.36 -17.80 -10.80
CA ASN A 89 21.37 -16.74 -10.71
C ASN A 89 21.55 -16.36 -9.22
N ASP A 90 22.24 -15.25 -8.94
CA ASP A 90 22.51 -14.81 -7.57
C ASP A 90 21.25 -14.36 -6.81
N LEU A 91 20.20 -13.94 -7.52
CA LEU A 91 19.00 -13.32 -6.93
C LEU A 91 17.80 -14.28 -6.82
N MET A 92 17.65 -15.19 -7.79
CA MET A 92 16.48 -16.08 -7.89
C MET A 92 16.84 -17.47 -8.41
N ARG A 93 15.97 -18.42 -8.06
CA ARG A 93 15.97 -19.79 -8.58
C ARG A 93 14.62 -20.07 -9.23
N VAL A 94 14.65 -20.48 -10.48
CA VAL A 94 13.46 -20.73 -11.29
C VAL A 94 13.40 -22.21 -11.62
N ALA A 95 12.27 -22.86 -11.32
CA ALA A 95 11.98 -24.17 -11.86
C ALA A 95 11.03 -24.04 -13.04
N PHE A 96 11.37 -24.71 -14.13
CA PHE A 96 10.56 -24.84 -15.31
C PHE A 96 10.01 -26.26 -15.38
N SER A 97 8.74 -26.40 -15.77
CA SER A 97 8.13 -27.68 -16.04
C SER A 97 8.25 -28.02 -17.53
N THR A 98 8.63 -29.26 -17.84
CA THR A 98 8.53 -29.78 -19.21
C THR A 98 7.09 -29.87 -19.69
N LYS A 99 6.11 -29.92 -18.76
CA LYS A 99 4.69 -29.82 -19.08
C LYS A 99 4.33 -28.34 -19.29
N GLY A 100 3.85 -27.99 -20.47
CA GLY A 100 3.67 -26.61 -20.90
C GLY A 100 4.95 -25.87 -21.29
N GLY A 101 6.13 -26.41 -20.96
CA GLY A 101 7.40 -25.73 -21.17
C GLY A 101 7.38 -24.34 -20.52
N GLN A 102 6.97 -24.26 -19.26
CA GLN A 102 6.62 -23.01 -18.55
C GLN A 102 7.24 -22.92 -17.15
N PRO A 103 7.36 -21.72 -16.55
CA PRO A 103 7.77 -21.58 -15.16
C PRO A 103 6.77 -22.25 -14.20
N ARG A 104 7.27 -23.02 -13.24
CA ARG A 104 6.49 -23.75 -12.23
C ARG A 104 6.54 -23.10 -10.85
N TRP A 105 7.66 -22.45 -10.52
CA TRP A 105 7.81 -21.59 -9.34
C TRP A 105 9.09 -20.76 -9.48
N ILE A 106 9.08 -19.59 -8.83
CA ILE A 106 10.21 -18.67 -8.74
C ILE A 106 10.51 -18.42 -7.28
N GLU A 107 11.70 -18.82 -6.82
CA GLU A 107 12.17 -18.60 -5.45
C GLU A 107 13.14 -17.41 -5.40
N LEU A 108 12.87 -16.42 -4.55
CA LEU A 108 13.71 -15.24 -4.38
C LEU A 108 14.70 -15.44 -3.22
N LYS A 109 16.00 -15.52 -3.53
CA LYS A 109 17.05 -15.98 -2.60
C LYS A 109 17.31 -15.05 -1.41
N HIS A 110 16.99 -13.77 -1.54
CA HIS A 110 17.25 -12.77 -0.49
C HIS A 110 16.02 -12.46 0.38
N PHE A 111 14.88 -13.10 0.14
CA PHE A 111 13.63 -12.82 0.85
C PHE A 111 13.12 -14.04 1.58
N LYS A 112 13.06 -13.97 2.92
CA LYS A 112 12.51 -15.04 3.75
C LYS A 112 10.99 -15.02 3.75
N ASN A 113 10.38 -16.19 3.76
CA ASN A 113 8.96 -16.39 3.97
C ASN A 113 8.66 -16.61 5.46
N MET A 114 7.39 -16.56 5.84
CA MET A 114 6.90 -16.78 7.21
C MET A 114 7.28 -18.16 7.76
N ASP A 115 7.33 -19.18 6.89
CA ASP A 115 7.66 -20.57 7.24
C ASP A 115 9.17 -20.86 7.21
N SER A 116 10.03 -19.86 7.43
CA SER A 116 11.51 -19.93 7.43
C SER A 116 12.20 -20.26 6.10
N GLY A 117 11.46 -20.67 5.07
CA GLY A 117 11.95 -20.79 3.69
C GLY A 117 12.14 -19.45 2.99
N HIS A 118 12.37 -19.47 1.67
CA HIS A 118 12.38 -18.28 0.83
C HIS A 118 11.00 -17.99 0.24
N VAL A 119 10.78 -16.73 -0.14
CA VAL A 119 9.56 -16.32 -0.86
C VAL A 119 9.52 -17.04 -2.20
N LYS A 120 8.40 -17.72 -2.45
CA LYS A 120 8.10 -18.39 -3.70
C LYS A 120 6.90 -17.73 -4.37
N LEU A 121 7.10 -17.28 -5.60
CA LEU A 121 6.08 -16.73 -6.48
C LEU A 121 5.70 -17.78 -7.52
N ALA A 122 4.45 -17.71 -7.99
CA ALA A 122 3.88 -18.61 -8.98
C ALA A 122 4.06 -20.12 -8.63
N ASN A 123 3.78 -20.50 -7.39
CA ASN A 123 4.04 -21.85 -6.84
C ASN A 123 2.77 -22.71 -6.63
N SER A 124 1.67 -22.34 -7.27
CA SER A 124 0.39 -23.05 -7.20
C SER A 124 0.13 -23.85 -8.47
N ASN A 125 -0.71 -24.89 -8.40
CA ASN A 125 -1.23 -25.58 -9.59
C ASN A 125 -2.10 -24.67 -10.48
N PHE A 126 -2.56 -23.54 -9.94
CA PHE A 126 -3.31 -22.53 -10.69
C PHE A 126 -2.40 -21.66 -11.57
N ASP A 127 -1.12 -21.51 -11.22
CA ASP A 127 -0.19 -20.70 -12.00
C ASP A 127 0.11 -21.36 -13.34
N GLN A 128 -0.20 -20.67 -14.42
CA GLN A 128 0.04 -21.14 -15.78
C GLN A 128 0.30 -20.00 -16.76
N LEU A 129 1.12 -20.29 -17.76
CA LEU A 129 1.42 -19.48 -18.92
C LEU A 129 1.16 -20.34 -20.16
N SER A 130 -0.08 -20.29 -20.67
CA SER A 130 -0.53 -21.16 -21.74
C SER A 130 -1.13 -20.39 -22.90
N TYR A 131 -1.30 -21.06 -24.03
CA TYR A 131 -2.10 -20.57 -25.14
C TYR A 131 -2.64 -21.76 -25.94
N PRO A 132 -3.81 -21.62 -26.58
CA PRO A 132 -4.36 -22.67 -27.41
C PRO A 132 -3.62 -22.77 -28.75
N VAL A 133 -3.35 -24.00 -29.18
CA VAL A 133 -2.78 -24.34 -30.49
C VAL A 133 -3.64 -25.37 -31.22
N PHE A 134 -3.69 -25.27 -32.54
CA PHE A 134 -4.29 -26.30 -33.38
C PHE A 134 -3.40 -27.53 -33.44
N THR A 135 -3.99 -28.68 -33.14
CA THR A 135 -3.31 -29.97 -33.12
C THR A 135 -3.68 -30.83 -34.34
N ALA A 136 -4.87 -30.59 -34.91
CA ALA A 136 -5.39 -31.12 -36.16
C ALA A 136 -6.53 -30.22 -36.66
N GLU A 137 -7.07 -30.50 -37.85
CA GLU A 137 -8.22 -29.76 -38.38
C GLU A 137 -9.41 -29.81 -37.41
N GLY A 138 -9.88 -28.63 -36.98
CA GLY A 138 -10.99 -28.49 -36.02
C GLY A 138 -10.67 -28.90 -34.58
N LYS A 139 -9.42 -29.23 -34.24
CA LYS A 139 -9.00 -29.63 -32.88
C LYS A 139 -7.98 -28.65 -32.29
N THR A 140 -8.20 -28.26 -31.04
CA THR A 140 -7.33 -27.37 -30.27
C THR A 140 -6.91 -28.00 -28.95
N MET A 141 -5.70 -27.71 -28.50
CA MET A 141 -5.23 -28.02 -27.15
C MET A 141 -4.48 -26.82 -26.56
N GLU A 142 -4.51 -26.69 -25.24
CA GLU A 142 -3.66 -25.74 -24.53
C GLU A 142 -2.22 -26.27 -24.47
N THR A 143 -1.25 -25.38 -24.59
CA THR A 143 0.17 -25.76 -24.46
C THR A 143 0.48 -26.42 -23.12
N ASN A 144 -0.21 -26.06 -22.03
CA ASN A 144 -0.03 -26.67 -20.70
C ASN A 144 -0.41 -28.16 -20.64
N ASP A 145 -1.23 -28.65 -21.59
CA ASP A 145 -1.53 -30.08 -21.69
C ASP A 145 -0.49 -30.87 -22.51
N LEU A 146 0.50 -30.19 -23.10
CA LEU A 146 1.53 -30.76 -23.95
C LEU A 146 2.87 -30.83 -23.22
N LEU A 147 3.61 -31.90 -23.46
CA LEU A 147 4.94 -32.16 -22.92
C LEU A 147 6.02 -31.75 -23.92
N PHE A 148 6.84 -30.79 -23.54
CA PHE A 148 7.99 -30.32 -24.29
C PHE A 148 9.20 -31.21 -23.93
N ALA A 149 9.33 -32.32 -24.65
CA ALA A 149 10.33 -33.34 -24.37
C ALA A 149 11.77 -32.92 -24.71
N GLY A 150 11.96 -32.02 -25.69
CA GLY A 150 13.28 -31.48 -26.02
C GLY A 150 13.66 -30.41 -25.01
N VAL A 151 14.68 -30.64 -24.20
CA VAL A 151 15.20 -29.67 -23.23
C VAL A 151 16.68 -29.45 -23.49
N ASP A 152 17.02 -28.24 -23.93
CA ASP A 152 18.41 -27.81 -24.09
C ASP A 152 18.72 -26.68 -23.12
N SER A 153 19.93 -26.64 -22.58
CA SER A 153 20.41 -25.53 -21.77
C SER A 153 21.78 -25.07 -22.26
N ALA A 154 21.97 -23.76 -22.36
CA ALA A 154 23.21 -23.14 -22.79
C ALA A 154 23.56 -21.99 -21.84
N THR A 155 24.86 -21.83 -21.56
CA THR A 155 25.39 -20.62 -20.92
C THR A 155 26.00 -19.75 -22.00
N ASN A 156 25.49 -18.54 -22.16
CA ASN A 156 25.94 -17.58 -23.15
C ASN A 156 27.25 -16.92 -22.68
N ALA A 157 27.97 -16.29 -23.61
CA ALA A 157 29.26 -15.64 -23.32
C ALA A 157 29.17 -14.48 -22.30
N ASP A 158 27.98 -13.89 -22.15
CA ASP A 158 27.67 -12.84 -21.16
C ASP A 158 27.33 -13.40 -19.76
N GLY A 159 27.40 -14.72 -19.57
CA GLY A 159 27.04 -15.42 -18.34
C GLY A 159 25.54 -15.67 -18.17
N SER A 160 24.70 -15.24 -19.11
CA SER A 160 23.26 -15.56 -19.08
C SER A 160 23.01 -17.03 -19.38
N LYS A 161 21.98 -17.60 -18.75
CA LYS A 161 21.58 -19.00 -18.93
C LYS A 161 20.30 -19.03 -19.76
N THR A 162 20.35 -19.71 -20.91
CA THR A 162 19.19 -19.92 -21.78
C THR A 162 18.75 -21.38 -21.72
N ILE A 163 17.47 -21.61 -21.46
CA ILE A 163 16.84 -22.93 -21.52
C ILE A 163 15.85 -22.92 -22.68
N ARG A 164 15.87 -23.96 -23.50
CA ARG A 164 14.93 -24.15 -24.61
C ARG A 164 14.11 -25.41 -24.37
N PHE A 165 12.80 -25.26 -24.47
CA PHE A 165 11.82 -26.34 -24.47
C PHE A 165 11.27 -26.47 -25.88
N SER A 166 11.44 -27.64 -26.48
CA SER A 166 11.01 -27.93 -27.85
C SER A 166 9.90 -28.98 -27.84
N LEU A 167 8.78 -28.61 -28.45
CA LEU A 167 7.68 -29.50 -28.76
C LEU A 167 7.89 -30.10 -30.14
N LEU A 168 7.94 -31.43 -30.21
CA LEU A 168 8.04 -32.16 -31.46
C LEU A 168 6.63 -32.62 -31.90
N SER A 169 6.30 -32.40 -33.16
CA SER A 169 5.16 -33.04 -33.83
C SER A 169 5.56 -34.44 -34.36
N ALA A 170 4.58 -35.28 -34.64
CA ALA A 170 4.78 -36.59 -35.26
C ALA A 170 5.50 -36.51 -36.63
N ASP A 171 5.37 -35.38 -37.34
CA ASP A 171 6.02 -35.11 -38.63
C ASP A 171 7.42 -34.46 -38.48
N SER A 172 7.90 -34.24 -37.24
CA SER A 172 9.14 -33.46 -36.96
C SER A 172 10.44 -34.12 -37.44
N ALA A 173 10.39 -35.37 -37.90
CA ALA A 173 11.54 -36.03 -38.52
C ALA A 173 12.03 -35.31 -39.80
N SER A 174 11.21 -34.44 -40.41
CA SER A 174 11.56 -33.69 -41.64
C SER A 174 11.59 -32.15 -41.52
N SER A 175 11.05 -31.54 -40.47
CA SER A 175 10.76 -30.08 -40.42
C SER A 175 11.15 -29.36 -39.13
N GLY A 176 11.86 -30.03 -38.20
CA GLY A 176 12.31 -29.43 -36.93
C GLY A 176 11.19 -29.30 -35.88
N ALA A 177 11.50 -28.68 -34.74
CA ALA A 177 10.54 -28.53 -33.63
C ALA A 177 9.35 -27.65 -34.04
N ALA A 178 8.13 -28.05 -33.65
CA ALA A 178 6.91 -27.33 -33.98
C ALA A 178 6.76 -26.03 -33.16
N ILE A 179 7.06 -26.10 -31.86
CA ILE A 179 7.03 -24.97 -30.95
C ILE A 179 8.32 -24.98 -30.13
N VAL A 180 8.95 -23.82 -29.98
CA VAL A 180 10.10 -23.64 -29.10
C VAL A 180 9.81 -22.51 -28.12
N HIS A 181 9.81 -22.84 -26.83
CA HIS A 181 9.86 -21.87 -25.74
C HIS A 181 11.31 -21.68 -25.32
N SER A 182 11.76 -20.43 -25.22
CA SER A 182 13.10 -20.09 -24.78
C SER A 182 13.03 -19.15 -23.58
N TYR A 183 13.74 -19.50 -22.51
CA TYR A 183 13.84 -18.70 -21.30
C TYR A 183 15.29 -18.29 -21.08
N THR A 184 15.57 -16.99 -21.03
CA THR A 184 16.91 -16.48 -20.75
C THR A 184 16.93 -15.71 -19.45
N ILE A 185 17.78 -16.15 -18.52
CA ILE A 185 17.99 -15.55 -17.21
C ILE A 185 19.37 -14.90 -17.21
N ARG A 186 19.41 -13.58 -16.98
CA ARG A 186 20.66 -12.82 -16.88
C ARG A 186 21.26 -12.91 -15.46
N PRO A 187 22.58 -12.76 -15.31
CA PRO A 187 23.20 -12.57 -14.00
C PRO A 187 22.65 -11.32 -13.32
N ASN A 188 22.42 -11.37 -12.00
CA ASN A 188 21.98 -10.22 -11.19
C ASN A 188 20.71 -9.49 -11.69
N ASP A 189 19.79 -10.22 -12.32
CA ASP A 189 18.54 -9.68 -12.84
C ASP A 189 17.35 -10.53 -12.37
N TYR A 190 16.19 -9.89 -12.14
CA TYR A 190 14.91 -10.56 -11.85
C TYR A 190 14.05 -10.75 -13.10
N MET A 191 14.48 -10.21 -14.24
CA MET A 191 13.80 -10.35 -15.52
C MET A 191 14.15 -11.69 -16.19
N ILE A 192 13.11 -12.40 -16.64
CA ILE A 192 13.22 -13.61 -17.45
C ILE A 192 12.73 -13.28 -18.85
N ASP A 193 13.62 -13.30 -19.83
CA ASP A 193 13.24 -13.13 -21.22
C ASP A 193 12.57 -14.43 -21.70
N PHE A 194 11.34 -14.34 -22.20
CA PHE A 194 10.56 -15.47 -22.70
C PHE A 194 10.30 -15.30 -24.19
N GLY A 195 10.90 -16.15 -25.02
CA GLY A 195 10.67 -16.19 -26.46
C GLY A 195 9.82 -17.40 -26.85
N VAL A 196 8.79 -17.17 -27.66
CA VAL A 196 7.99 -18.22 -28.31
C VAL A 196 8.30 -18.21 -29.80
N GLN A 197 8.67 -19.36 -30.34
CA GLN A 197 8.83 -19.57 -31.78
C GLN A 197 7.89 -20.69 -32.22
N LEU A 198 7.06 -20.39 -33.22
CA LEU A 198 6.10 -21.31 -33.83
C LEU A 198 6.49 -21.50 -35.29
N ASN A 199 6.71 -22.75 -35.68
CA ASN A 199 6.85 -23.10 -37.09
C ASN A 199 5.45 -23.27 -37.69
N ASP A 200 5.19 -22.72 -38.88
CA ASP A 200 3.88 -22.75 -39.55
C ASP A 200 2.71 -22.13 -38.74
N VAL A 201 2.84 -20.84 -38.39
CA VAL A 201 1.83 -20.04 -37.66
C VAL A 201 0.40 -20.25 -38.16
N SER A 202 0.18 -20.21 -39.47
CA SER A 202 -1.15 -20.32 -40.10
C SER A 202 -1.83 -21.67 -39.82
N ARG A 203 -1.05 -22.73 -39.56
CA ARG A 203 -1.54 -24.05 -39.21
C ARG A 203 -1.74 -24.23 -37.72
N MET A 204 -1.02 -23.48 -36.88
CA MET A 204 -1.03 -23.65 -35.42
C MET A 204 -1.93 -22.67 -34.68
N LEU A 205 -2.20 -21.48 -35.24
CA LEU A 205 -2.95 -20.43 -34.55
C LEU A 205 -4.14 -19.94 -35.36
N PRO A 206 -5.33 -19.80 -34.73
CA PRO A 206 -6.48 -19.18 -35.37
C PRO A 206 -6.14 -17.75 -35.84
N LYS A 207 -6.21 -17.49 -37.15
CA LYS A 207 -5.94 -16.17 -37.77
C LYS A 207 -4.53 -15.61 -37.44
N GLY A 208 -3.57 -16.46 -37.07
CA GLY A 208 -2.23 -16.05 -36.66
C GLY A 208 -2.17 -15.23 -35.36
N GLN A 209 -3.25 -15.25 -34.57
CA GLN A 209 -3.34 -14.55 -33.30
C GLN A 209 -3.00 -15.50 -32.15
N LEU A 210 -2.02 -15.11 -31.35
CA LEU A 210 -1.64 -15.78 -30.11
C LEU A 210 -2.51 -15.24 -28.96
N ASN A 211 -3.35 -16.10 -28.38
CA ASN A 211 -4.14 -15.78 -27.19
C ASN A 211 -3.43 -16.34 -25.96
N LEU A 212 -2.59 -15.53 -25.34
CA LEU A 212 -1.79 -15.90 -24.18
C LEU A 212 -2.63 -15.78 -22.90
N THR A 213 -2.76 -16.87 -22.17
CA THR A 213 -3.31 -16.91 -20.81
C THR A 213 -2.17 -16.91 -19.81
N TRP A 214 -2.19 -15.94 -18.90
CA TRP A 214 -1.28 -15.86 -17.76
C TRP A 214 -2.10 -15.83 -16.47
N ASP A 215 -2.19 -16.99 -15.84
CA ASP A 215 -2.85 -17.14 -14.56
C ASP A 215 -1.82 -17.05 -13.44
N TYR A 216 -2.17 -16.27 -12.41
CA TYR A 216 -1.28 -16.01 -11.28
C TYR A 216 -2.04 -16.16 -9.96
N HIS A 217 -1.56 -17.05 -9.10
CA HIS A 217 -2.05 -17.26 -7.74
C HIS A 217 -1.24 -16.41 -6.76
N ALA A 218 -1.84 -15.32 -6.27
CA ALA A 218 -1.22 -14.52 -5.22
C ALA A 218 -1.43 -15.20 -3.86
N ALA A 219 -0.50 -16.07 -3.47
CA ALA A 219 -0.44 -16.63 -2.12
C ALA A 219 -0.07 -15.55 -1.09
N GLN A 220 -0.52 -15.71 0.15
CA GLN A 220 -0.14 -14.83 1.27
C GLN A 220 1.39 -14.83 1.48
N GLN A 221 2.00 -13.65 1.52
CA GLN A 221 3.44 -13.47 1.78
C GLN A 221 3.72 -12.70 3.07
N GLU A 222 2.71 -12.01 3.59
CA GLU A 222 2.81 -11.14 4.76
C GLU A 222 1.95 -11.66 5.92
N SER A 223 2.26 -11.23 7.16
CA SER A 223 1.60 -11.75 8.35
C SER A 223 0.10 -11.44 8.44
N ASP A 224 -0.30 -10.29 7.93
CA ASP A 224 -1.70 -9.84 7.92
C ASP A 224 -2.28 -9.95 6.51
N LEU A 225 -3.11 -10.97 6.30
CA LEU A 225 -3.77 -11.23 5.02
C LEU A 225 -4.72 -10.09 4.61
N ASP A 226 -5.48 -9.53 5.55
CA ASP A 226 -6.43 -8.46 5.26
C ASP A 226 -5.70 -7.18 4.84
N PHE A 227 -4.60 -6.88 5.53
CA PHE A 227 -3.74 -5.76 5.18
C PHE A 227 -3.04 -6.00 3.82
N GLU A 228 -2.57 -7.21 3.54
CA GLU A 228 -1.98 -7.57 2.25
C GLU A 228 -2.99 -7.41 1.11
N LYS A 229 -4.23 -7.89 1.29
CA LYS A 229 -5.33 -7.71 0.33
C LYS A 229 -5.60 -6.24 0.04
N GLN A 230 -5.68 -5.39 1.07
CA GLN A 230 -5.93 -3.95 0.91
C GLN A 230 -4.80 -3.21 0.18
N ASN A 231 -3.58 -3.75 0.20
CA ASN A 231 -2.42 -3.15 -0.44
C ASN A 231 -2.05 -3.79 -1.79
N THR A 232 -2.75 -4.86 -2.18
CA THR A 232 -2.54 -5.55 -3.45
C THR A 232 -3.23 -4.82 -4.59
N GLN A 233 -2.50 -4.64 -5.69
CA GLN A 233 -2.96 -3.89 -6.84
C GLN A 233 -2.63 -4.61 -8.14
N ILE A 234 -3.46 -4.40 -9.14
CA ILE A 234 -3.08 -4.65 -10.54
C ILE A 234 -2.57 -3.36 -11.16
N GLY A 235 -1.64 -3.46 -12.11
CA GLY A 235 -1.14 -2.35 -12.90
C GLY A 235 -0.99 -2.74 -14.36
N TYR A 236 -1.11 -1.76 -15.25
CA TYR A 236 -0.90 -1.97 -16.69
C TYR A 236 -0.56 -0.64 -17.39
N VAL A 237 -0.03 -0.75 -18.60
CA VAL A 237 0.14 0.38 -19.52
C VAL A 237 -0.66 0.12 -20.78
N GLU A 238 -1.76 0.83 -20.95
CA GLU A 238 -2.65 0.75 -22.12
C GLU A 238 -2.56 2.06 -22.93
N GLY A 239 -2.33 1.95 -24.25
CA GLY A 239 -2.22 3.12 -25.12
C GLY A 239 -1.05 4.06 -24.80
N GLY A 240 -0.07 3.60 -24.02
CA GLY A 240 1.04 4.42 -23.53
C GLY A 240 0.77 5.15 -22.21
N GLU A 241 -0.40 4.96 -21.61
CA GLU A 241 -0.76 5.53 -20.31
C GLU A 241 -0.78 4.45 -19.22
N PHE A 242 -0.18 4.77 -18.07
CA PHE A 242 -0.16 3.90 -16.90
C PHE A 242 -1.46 4.06 -16.10
N ASP A 243 -2.07 2.93 -15.72
CA ASP A 243 -3.21 2.88 -14.81
C ASP A 243 -3.08 1.68 -13.86
N TYR A 244 -3.81 1.73 -12.74
CA TYR A 244 -3.78 0.71 -11.69
C TYR A 244 -5.11 0.62 -10.95
N HIS A 245 -5.43 -0.56 -10.43
CA HIS A 245 -6.61 -0.79 -9.59
C HIS A 245 -6.23 -1.57 -8.34
N THR A 246 -6.81 -1.17 -7.20
CA THR A 246 -6.72 -1.94 -5.96
C THR A 246 -7.77 -3.05 -5.98
N ILE A 247 -7.38 -4.26 -5.61
CA ILE A 247 -8.29 -5.40 -5.60
C ILE A 247 -9.45 -5.16 -4.62
N GLY A 248 -10.61 -5.77 -4.90
CA GLY A 248 -11.82 -5.63 -4.08
C GLY A 248 -12.72 -4.45 -4.44
N ARG A 249 -12.22 -3.47 -5.21
CA ARG A 249 -13.07 -2.40 -5.78
C ARG A 249 -13.70 -2.79 -7.13
N ARG A 250 -13.03 -3.68 -7.85
CA ARG A 250 -13.41 -4.27 -9.14
C ARG A 250 -12.95 -5.73 -9.16
N SER A 251 -13.42 -6.48 -10.14
CA SER A 251 -13.04 -7.88 -10.38
C SER A 251 -12.50 -8.13 -11.79
N SER A 252 -12.56 -7.14 -12.69
CA SER A 252 -12.01 -7.25 -14.03
C SER A 252 -11.66 -5.89 -14.65
N VAL A 253 -10.78 -5.95 -15.65
CA VAL A 253 -10.44 -4.85 -16.57
C VAL A 253 -10.34 -5.43 -17.98
N GLU A 254 -11.00 -4.79 -18.94
CA GLU A 254 -10.89 -5.14 -20.37
C GLU A 254 -10.04 -4.09 -21.08
N PHE A 255 -9.18 -4.55 -21.98
CA PHE A 255 -8.29 -3.71 -22.77
C PHE A 255 -8.76 -3.66 -24.21
N SER A 256 -8.92 -2.44 -24.71
CA SER A 256 -9.36 -2.17 -26.08
C SER A 256 -8.27 -1.54 -26.94
N LYS A 257 -7.21 -1.03 -26.30
CA LYS A 257 -6.03 -0.44 -26.97
C LYS A 257 -4.79 -1.33 -26.73
N PRO A 258 -3.69 -1.07 -27.44
CA PRO A 258 -2.46 -1.83 -27.24
C PRO A 258 -1.92 -1.72 -25.81
N VAL A 259 -1.52 -2.86 -25.23
CA VAL A 259 -1.03 -2.97 -23.85
C VAL A 259 0.44 -3.38 -23.84
N SER A 260 1.30 -2.59 -23.21
CA SER A 260 2.74 -2.90 -23.13
C SER A 260 3.03 -4.02 -22.13
N TRP A 261 2.41 -3.93 -20.95
CA TRP A 261 2.56 -4.91 -19.89
C TRP A 261 1.34 -4.93 -18.98
N ILE A 262 1.15 -6.05 -18.31
CA ILE A 262 0.18 -6.24 -17.22
C ILE A 262 0.91 -6.77 -15.98
N GLY A 263 0.37 -6.47 -14.81
CA GLY A 263 1.08 -6.70 -13.56
C GLY A 263 0.19 -6.90 -12.36
N VAL A 264 0.68 -7.71 -11.43
CA VAL A 264 0.14 -7.86 -10.09
C VAL A 264 1.22 -7.45 -9.10
N ARG A 265 0.93 -6.43 -8.30
CA ARG A 265 1.72 -6.01 -7.15
C ARG A 265 1.06 -6.50 -5.88
N GLN A 266 1.64 -7.52 -5.26
CA GLN A 266 1.46 -7.76 -3.82
C GLN A 266 2.26 -6.72 -3.04
N ARG A 267 2.08 -6.64 -1.72
CA ARG A 267 2.67 -5.55 -0.90
C ARG A 267 4.14 -5.26 -1.24
N PHE A 268 5.00 -6.28 -1.23
CA PHE A 268 6.44 -6.17 -1.45
C PHE A 268 6.97 -6.90 -2.69
N PHE A 269 6.12 -7.56 -3.47
CA PHE A 269 6.53 -8.36 -4.62
C PHE A 269 5.67 -8.03 -5.83
N ASN A 270 6.30 -7.99 -7.01
CA ASN A 270 5.59 -7.84 -8.27
C ASN A 270 5.79 -9.05 -9.15
N SER A 271 4.74 -9.32 -9.91
CA SER A 271 4.73 -10.25 -11.04
C SER A 271 4.26 -9.46 -12.27
N PHE A 272 5.11 -9.34 -13.29
CA PHE A 272 4.79 -8.65 -14.54
C PHE A 272 4.90 -9.60 -15.74
N LEU A 273 3.97 -9.42 -16.68
CA LEU A 273 4.05 -9.97 -18.02
C LEU A 273 4.13 -8.80 -19.02
N ILE A 274 5.26 -8.75 -19.73
CA ILE A 274 5.61 -7.66 -20.66
C ILE A 274 5.69 -8.24 -22.07
N ALA A 275 5.10 -7.56 -23.05
CA ALA A 275 5.25 -7.91 -24.46
C ALA A 275 6.14 -6.88 -25.17
N LYS A 276 7.24 -7.32 -25.80
CA LYS A 276 8.14 -6.40 -26.53
C LYS A 276 7.43 -5.69 -27.68
N ASN A 277 6.48 -6.37 -28.32
CA ASN A 277 5.68 -5.84 -29.42
C ASN A 277 4.29 -5.35 -29.00
N LYS A 278 4.02 -5.24 -27.69
CA LYS A 278 2.72 -4.90 -27.08
C LYS A 278 1.60 -5.90 -27.44
N PHE A 279 0.73 -6.20 -26.49
CA PHE A 279 -0.50 -6.92 -26.77
C PHE A 279 -1.49 -6.01 -27.53
N ASN A 280 -2.29 -6.57 -28.44
CA ASN A 280 -3.30 -5.81 -29.17
C ASN A 280 -4.51 -5.46 -28.31
N SER A 281 -4.95 -6.41 -27.50
CA SER A 281 -6.09 -6.31 -26.57
C SER A 281 -6.01 -7.44 -25.54
N GLY A 282 -6.92 -7.44 -24.57
CA GLY A 282 -6.96 -8.50 -23.57
C GLY A 282 -7.94 -8.22 -22.45
N LYS A 283 -7.88 -9.04 -21.40
CA LYS A 283 -8.71 -8.93 -20.22
C LYS A 283 -7.94 -9.45 -19.01
N MET A 284 -7.98 -8.73 -17.91
CA MET A 284 -7.58 -9.21 -16.59
C MET A 284 -8.83 -9.44 -15.75
N GLU A 285 -8.93 -10.59 -15.12
CA GLU A 285 -9.97 -10.90 -14.15
C GLU A 285 -9.34 -11.41 -12.86
N TRP A 286 -9.98 -11.16 -11.73
CA TRP A 286 -9.51 -11.69 -10.47
C TRP A 286 -10.63 -11.99 -9.50
N THR A 287 -10.40 -13.03 -8.71
CA THR A 287 -11.29 -13.48 -7.64
C THR A 287 -10.57 -13.40 -6.32
N ILE A 288 -11.22 -12.81 -5.31
CA ILE A 288 -10.71 -12.77 -3.94
C ILE A 288 -11.40 -13.90 -3.18
N PRO A 289 -10.71 -14.98 -2.82
CA PRO A 289 -11.29 -16.03 -2.01
C PRO A 289 -11.50 -15.56 -0.56
N ASP A 290 -12.43 -16.22 0.13
CA ASP A 290 -12.67 -16.00 1.56
C ASP A 290 -11.41 -16.28 2.39
N ASN A 291 -11.29 -15.59 3.53
CA ASN A 291 -10.10 -15.53 4.39
C ASN A 291 -9.63 -16.88 4.99
N GLU A 292 -10.30 -18.00 4.70
CA GLU A 292 -9.92 -19.33 5.18
C GLU A 292 -8.77 -19.96 4.40
N LYS A 293 -8.51 -19.48 3.17
CA LYS A 293 -7.38 -19.91 2.35
C LYS A 293 -6.30 -18.84 2.43
N LYS A 294 -5.04 -19.19 2.72
CA LYS A 294 -3.86 -18.30 2.73
C LYS A 294 -3.56 -17.70 1.33
N THR A 295 -4.54 -17.05 0.75
CA THR A 295 -4.60 -16.61 -0.63
C THR A 295 -5.15 -15.18 -0.65
N VAL A 296 -4.42 -14.31 -1.31
CA VAL A 296 -4.78 -12.91 -1.51
C VAL A 296 -5.82 -12.80 -2.62
N ALA A 297 -5.50 -13.34 -3.80
CA ALA A 297 -6.37 -13.37 -4.98
C ALA A 297 -5.86 -14.33 -6.05
N ASP A 298 -6.77 -14.83 -6.88
CA ASP A 298 -6.48 -15.57 -8.11
C ASP A 298 -6.70 -14.63 -9.30
N PHE A 299 -5.70 -14.49 -10.18
CA PHE A 299 -5.75 -13.64 -11.36
C PHE A 299 -5.76 -14.50 -12.62
N THR A 300 -6.71 -14.25 -13.52
CA THR A 300 -6.78 -14.86 -14.85
C THR A 300 -6.66 -13.77 -15.89
N ASN A 301 -5.56 -13.79 -16.64
CA ASN A 301 -5.26 -12.74 -17.61
C ASN A 301 -5.18 -13.33 -19.02
N THR A 302 -6.03 -12.88 -19.93
CA THR A 302 -6.02 -13.30 -21.34
C THR A 302 -5.57 -12.14 -22.21
N MET A 303 -4.40 -12.24 -22.83
CA MET A 303 -3.82 -11.21 -23.68
C MET A 303 -3.66 -11.70 -25.10
N LYS A 304 -4.05 -10.87 -26.07
CA LYS A 304 -4.02 -11.22 -27.49
C LYS A 304 -2.87 -10.51 -28.19
N LEU A 305 -2.09 -11.25 -28.96
CA LEU A 305 -0.95 -10.75 -29.73
C LEU A 305 -1.03 -11.27 -31.17
N GLN A 306 -0.94 -10.39 -32.15
CA GLN A 306 -0.76 -10.78 -33.55
C GLN A 306 0.72 -11.15 -33.78
N LEU A 307 0.98 -12.35 -34.31
CA LEU A 307 2.36 -12.76 -34.62
C LEU A 307 2.78 -12.28 -36.00
N GLU A 308 3.97 -11.68 -36.07
CA GLU A 308 4.67 -11.37 -37.31
C GLU A 308 5.85 -12.35 -37.45
N GLY A 309 5.82 -13.21 -38.47
CA GLY A 309 6.92 -14.16 -38.73
C GLY A 309 7.06 -15.33 -37.74
N GLY A 310 6.01 -15.61 -36.94
CA GLY A 310 5.96 -16.77 -36.05
C GLY A 310 6.81 -16.72 -34.81
N SER A 311 7.29 -15.53 -34.43
CA SER A 311 7.98 -15.32 -33.18
C SER A 311 7.25 -14.28 -32.31
N ALA A 312 7.24 -14.52 -31.00
CA ALA A 312 6.85 -13.54 -30.00
C ALA A 312 7.91 -13.46 -28.91
N ALA A 313 8.17 -12.24 -28.45
CA ALA A 313 9.11 -11.98 -27.38
C ALA A 313 8.40 -11.28 -26.23
N PHE A 314 8.46 -11.93 -25.07
CA PHE A 314 7.92 -11.48 -23.80
C PHE A 314 9.03 -11.35 -22.78
N GLN A 315 8.72 -10.68 -21.68
CA GLN A 315 9.55 -10.70 -20.49
C GLN A 315 8.65 -10.92 -19.26
N LEU A 316 9.10 -11.78 -18.37
CA LEU A 316 8.45 -12.06 -17.09
C LEU A 316 9.31 -11.47 -15.99
N PHE A 317 8.72 -10.60 -15.18
CA PHE A 317 9.39 -10.10 -13.98
C PHE A 317 8.76 -10.75 -12.75
N TYR A 318 9.58 -11.37 -11.92
CA TYR A 318 9.18 -11.88 -10.61
C TYR A 318 10.21 -11.40 -9.59
N GLY A 319 9.86 -10.40 -8.79
CA GLY A 319 10.85 -9.77 -7.94
C GLY A 319 10.29 -8.76 -6.94
N PRO A 320 11.18 -8.11 -6.17
CA PRO A 320 10.76 -7.18 -5.14
C PRO A 320 10.14 -5.91 -5.72
N ALA A 321 9.28 -5.28 -4.92
CA ALA A 321 8.68 -3.97 -5.17
C ALA A 321 9.64 -2.83 -4.85
N ASP A 322 10.80 -2.84 -5.50
CA ASP A 322 11.81 -1.80 -5.36
C ASP A 322 11.71 -0.73 -6.46
N TYR A 323 11.71 0.54 -6.06
CA TYR A 323 11.57 1.67 -6.98
C TYR A 323 12.75 1.79 -7.95
N HIS A 324 13.98 1.61 -7.46
CA HIS A 324 15.19 1.80 -8.28
C HIS A 324 15.37 0.67 -9.28
N LEU A 325 15.06 -0.56 -8.88
CA LEU A 325 15.05 -1.74 -9.72
C LEU A 325 14.06 -1.58 -10.87
N LEU A 326 12.79 -1.26 -10.57
CA LEU A 326 11.77 -1.15 -11.61
C LEU A 326 12.02 0.02 -12.56
N ARG A 327 12.60 1.11 -12.06
CA ARG A 327 12.96 2.27 -12.88
C ARG A 327 14.06 1.96 -13.90
N LYS A 328 14.99 1.03 -13.59
CA LYS A 328 16.07 0.63 -14.53
C LYS A 328 15.54 -0.01 -15.81
N TYR A 329 14.38 -0.66 -15.77
CA TYR A 329 13.80 -1.29 -16.95
C TYR A 329 13.09 -0.31 -17.89
N ASP A 330 12.83 0.93 -17.46
CA ASP A 330 12.25 2.02 -18.27
C ASP A 330 10.92 1.66 -18.98
N GLN A 331 10.02 0.97 -18.27
CA GLN A 331 8.69 0.56 -18.77
C GLN A 331 7.54 1.15 -17.95
N ASP A 332 7.75 2.24 -17.21
CA ASP A 332 6.75 2.81 -16.28
C ASP A 332 6.30 1.87 -15.14
N MET A 333 6.95 0.71 -14.96
CA MET A 333 6.64 -0.24 -13.88
C MET A 333 6.89 0.36 -12.48
N ASP A 334 7.83 1.30 -12.36
CA ASP A 334 8.10 2.03 -11.12
C ASP A 334 6.89 2.84 -10.63
N LYS A 335 5.92 3.13 -11.50
CA LYS A 335 4.68 3.82 -11.15
C LYS A 335 3.71 2.98 -10.32
N LEU A 336 3.84 1.65 -10.36
CA LEU A 336 3.02 0.75 -9.57
C LEU A 336 3.41 0.74 -8.08
N ILE A 337 4.65 1.14 -7.76
CA ILE A 337 5.10 1.30 -6.38
C ILE A 337 4.29 2.42 -5.71
N ASN A 338 3.67 2.09 -4.57
CA ASN A 338 2.82 3.03 -3.85
C ASN A 338 3.66 4.05 -3.05
N LEU A 339 4.22 5.04 -3.74
CA LEU A 339 4.88 6.21 -3.15
C LEU A 339 3.92 7.38 -2.91
N GLY A 340 2.61 7.15 -2.97
CA GLY A 340 1.59 8.19 -2.89
C GLY A 340 0.63 8.03 -4.07
N GLN A 341 -0.46 7.31 -3.85
CA GLN A 341 -1.48 6.99 -4.84
C GLN A 341 -2.88 7.39 -4.35
N GLY A 342 -3.87 7.36 -5.24
CA GLY A 342 -5.25 7.73 -4.96
C GLY A 342 -5.38 9.16 -4.40
N ILE A 343 -6.09 9.30 -3.28
CA ILE A 343 -6.30 10.59 -2.60
C ILE A 343 -5.00 11.23 -2.09
N TYR A 344 -3.92 10.46 -1.98
CA TYR A 344 -2.61 10.92 -1.54
C TYR A 344 -1.63 11.13 -2.70
N ALA A 345 -2.07 11.11 -3.96
CA ALA A 345 -1.19 11.27 -5.11
C ALA A 345 -0.31 12.54 -5.06
N PHE A 346 -0.79 13.60 -4.41
CA PHE A 346 -0.04 14.85 -4.23
C PHE A 346 1.26 14.70 -3.41
N VAL A 347 1.42 13.62 -2.64
CA VAL A 347 2.65 13.38 -1.84
C VAL A 347 3.73 12.62 -2.62
N ARG A 348 3.39 12.06 -3.79
CA ARG A 348 4.35 11.27 -4.59
C ARG A 348 5.62 12.02 -4.95
N PRO A 349 5.59 13.32 -5.34
CA PRO A 349 6.81 14.09 -5.57
C PRO A 349 7.66 14.22 -4.29
N LEU A 350 7.04 14.39 -3.13
CA LEU A 350 7.75 14.46 -1.85
C LEU A 350 8.49 13.15 -1.56
N ASN A 351 7.85 12.01 -1.80
CA ASN A 351 8.52 10.72 -1.65
C ASN A 351 9.66 10.52 -2.65
N LYS A 352 9.41 10.81 -3.94
CA LYS A 352 10.38 10.60 -5.02
C LYS A 352 11.62 11.50 -4.91
N TYR A 353 11.44 12.76 -4.55
CA TYR A 353 12.51 13.77 -4.60
C TYR A 353 13.12 14.11 -3.24
N VAL A 354 12.47 13.75 -2.13
CA VAL A 354 12.98 14.03 -0.78
C VAL A 354 13.18 12.75 0.02
N VAL A 355 12.13 11.95 0.22
CA VAL A 355 12.21 10.80 1.13
C VAL A 355 13.14 9.71 0.60
N LEU A 356 12.98 9.29 -0.66
CA LEU A 356 13.80 8.25 -1.28
C LEU A 356 15.30 8.61 -1.34
N PRO A 357 15.71 9.78 -1.88
CA PRO A 357 17.11 10.15 -1.91
C PRO A 357 17.77 10.24 -0.53
N VAL A 358 17.04 10.76 0.47
CA VAL A 358 17.55 10.86 1.84
C VAL A 358 17.63 9.46 2.48
N TRP A 359 16.63 8.60 2.24
CA TRP A 359 16.66 7.21 2.67
C TRP A 359 17.88 6.47 2.11
N ASP A 360 18.11 6.56 0.80
CA ASP A 360 19.24 5.90 0.13
C ASP A 360 20.59 6.43 0.60
N PHE A 361 20.68 7.74 0.83
CA PHE A 361 21.87 8.34 1.41
C PHE A 361 22.15 7.76 2.80
N ILE A 362 21.16 7.78 3.71
CA ILE A 362 21.36 7.33 5.10
C ILE A 362 21.63 5.82 5.16
N LYS A 363 20.89 5.00 4.40
CA LYS A 363 21.07 3.53 4.40
C LYS A 363 22.44 3.11 3.88
N GLY A 364 23.07 3.93 3.04
CA GLY A 364 24.45 3.72 2.60
C GLY A 364 25.50 3.81 3.72
N PHE A 365 25.20 4.49 4.83
CA PHE A 365 26.11 4.64 5.98
C PHE A 365 25.67 3.84 7.21
N VAL A 366 24.39 3.51 7.33
CA VAL A 366 23.80 2.91 8.53
C VAL A 366 23.17 1.57 8.18
N GLY A 367 23.75 0.48 8.71
CA GLY A 367 23.32 -0.88 8.38
C GLY A 367 22.02 -1.35 9.03
N ASN A 368 21.50 -0.65 10.06
CA ASN A 368 20.26 -1.02 10.73
C ASN A 368 19.11 -0.05 10.38
N PHE A 369 18.04 -0.58 9.81
CA PHE A 369 16.92 0.20 9.29
C PHE A 369 16.13 0.99 10.35
N GLY A 370 16.10 0.55 11.61
CA GLY A 370 15.48 1.33 12.68
C GLY A 370 16.21 2.65 12.95
N TRP A 371 17.54 2.64 12.85
CA TRP A 371 18.34 3.87 12.89
C TRP A 371 18.23 4.70 11.62
N VAL A 372 18.11 4.07 10.44
CA VAL A 372 17.82 4.78 9.19
C VAL A 372 16.52 5.57 9.31
N ILE A 373 15.45 4.96 9.82
CA ILE A 373 14.18 5.64 10.12
C ILE A 373 14.40 6.81 11.09
N ALA A 374 15.15 6.60 12.16
CA ALA A 374 15.39 7.64 13.17
C ALA A 374 16.12 8.87 12.58
N PHE A 375 17.16 8.65 11.77
CA PHE A 375 17.91 9.73 11.12
C PHE A 375 17.10 10.43 10.02
N LEU A 376 16.32 9.67 9.23
CA LEU A 376 15.38 10.26 8.27
C LEU A 376 14.37 11.18 8.99
N THR A 377 13.84 10.71 10.12
CA THR A 377 12.92 11.47 10.96
C THR A 377 13.56 12.77 11.46
N LEU A 378 14.78 12.68 11.99
CA LEU A 378 15.54 13.81 12.47
C LEU A 378 15.78 14.83 11.35
N PHE A 379 16.20 14.38 10.17
CA PHE A 379 16.41 15.24 9.00
C PHE A 379 15.14 16.01 8.63
N ILE A 380 14.00 15.33 8.50
CA ILE A 380 12.72 15.95 8.15
C ILE A 380 12.31 16.97 9.22
N ARG A 381 12.46 16.62 10.51
CA ARG A 381 12.13 17.52 11.63
C ARG A 381 13.02 18.75 11.65
N LEU A 382 14.31 18.61 11.40
CA LEU A 382 15.26 19.73 11.32
C LEU A 382 14.95 20.64 10.13
N LEU A 383 14.59 20.08 8.98
CA LEU A 383 14.19 20.85 7.80
C LEU A 383 12.96 21.74 8.08
N ILE A 384 12.01 21.24 8.86
CA ILE A 384 10.77 21.96 9.21
C ILE A 384 10.94 22.80 10.49
N SER A 385 12.06 22.68 11.20
CA SER A 385 12.31 23.38 12.45
C SER A 385 12.18 24.92 12.35
N PRO A 386 12.54 25.61 11.24
CA PRO A 386 12.33 27.06 11.15
C PRO A 386 10.85 27.47 11.14
N LEU A 387 9.99 26.63 10.55
CA LEU A 387 8.54 26.82 10.59
C LEU A 387 7.98 26.52 11.98
N SER A 388 8.47 25.45 12.60
CA SER A 388 8.10 25.07 13.97
C SER A 388 8.47 26.18 14.97
N TYR A 389 9.64 26.81 14.81
CA TYR A 389 10.05 27.96 15.58
C TYR A 389 9.06 29.12 15.50
N LYS A 390 8.63 29.52 14.29
CA LYS A 390 7.62 30.57 14.11
C LYS A 390 6.31 30.24 14.82
N SER A 391 5.92 28.96 14.80
CA SER A 391 4.74 28.48 15.48
C SER A 391 4.86 28.55 17.01
N TYR A 392 5.97 28.08 17.58
CA TYR A 392 6.23 28.19 19.02
C TYR A 392 6.33 29.64 19.48
N LEU A 393 6.91 30.53 18.67
CA LEU A 393 6.92 31.97 18.95
C LEU A 393 5.50 32.56 18.97
N SER A 394 4.64 32.16 18.03
CA SER A 394 3.23 32.55 18.02
C SER A 394 2.50 32.05 19.28
N SER A 395 2.71 30.79 19.68
CA SER A 395 2.16 30.24 20.92
C SER A 395 2.66 30.95 22.18
N ALA A 396 3.94 31.35 22.22
CA ALA A 396 4.50 32.12 23.32
C ALA A 396 3.86 33.52 23.42
N LYS A 397 3.65 34.20 22.28
CA LYS A 397 2.90 35.48 22.23
C LYS A 397 1.46 35.32 22.70
N MET A 398 0.79 34.25 22.27
CA MET A 398 -0.56 33.93 22.74
C MET A 398 -0.62 33.70 24.26
N LYS A 399 0.38 32.99 24.81
CA LYS A 399 0.51 32.80 26.26
C LYS A 399 0.66 34.13 27.01
N ALA A 400 1.42 35.08 26.46
CA ALA A 400 1.58 36.42 27.04
C ALA A 400 0.27 37.23 27.04
N LEU A 401 -0.62 37.00 26.07
CA LEU A 401 -1.93 37.69 25.97
C LEU A 401 -3.04 37.04 26.82
N ARG A 402 -2.83 35.83 27.38
CA ARG A 402 -3.82 35.14 28.22
C ARG A 402 -4.48 35.98 29.32
N PRO A 403 -3.77 36.81 30.11
CA PRO A 403 -4.42 37.64 31.12
C PRO A 403 -5.41 38.63 30.51
N GLU A 404 -5.08 39.23 29.36
CA GLU A 404 -5.97 40.16 28.65
C GLU A 404 -7.19 39.43 28.06
N ILE A 405 -6.99 38.21 27.54
CA ILE A 405 -8.10 37.34 27.07
C ILE A 405 -9.03 36.96 28.23
N ALA A 406 -8.49 36.68 29.42
CA ALA A 406 -9.31 36.38 30.59
C ALA A 406 -10.18 37.57 31.01
N GLN A 407 -9.62 38.79 31.02
CA GLN A 407 -10.38 40.02 31.29
C GLN A 407 -11.47 40.28 30.24
N LEU A 408 -11.19 40.03 28.96
CA LEU A 408 -12.18 40.09 27.89
C LEU A 408 -13.33 39.11 28.13
N LYS A 409 -13.02 37.88 28.57
CA LYS A 409 -14.02 36.86 28.87
C LYS A 409 -14.90 37.24 30.06
N GLU A 410 -14.35 37.89 31.09
CA GLU A 410 -15.13 38.42 32.21
C GLU A 410 -16.07 39.55 31.77
N LYS A 411 -15.62 40.43 30.86
CA LYS A 411 -16.43 41.56 30.35
C LYS A 411 -17.53 41.14 29.38
N PHE A 412 -17.25 40.17 28.50
CA PHE A 412 -18.14 39.81 27.38
C PHE A 412 -18.66 38.37 27.43
N GLY A 413 -18.54 37.67 28.57
CA GLY A 413 -18.86 36.24 28.68
C GLY A 413 -20.29 35.84 28.31
N GLY A 414 -21.24 36.78 28.33
CA GLY A 414 -22.63 36.58 27.88
C GLY A 414 -22.86 36.76 26.37
N ASP A 415 -21.93 37.39 25.64
CA ASP A 415 -22.03 37.64 24.20
C ASP A 415 -20.80 37.08 23.48
N GLN A 416 -20.92 35.83 23.01
CA GLN A 416 -19.85 35.15 22.26
C GLN A 416 -19.42 35.90 21.00
N GLN A 417 -20.33 36.66 20.37
CA GLN A 417 -20.01 37.39 19.15
C GLN A 417 -19.17 38.63 19.48
N ALA A 418 -19.53 39.39 20.52
CA ALA A 418 -18.72 40.50 21.01
C ALA A 418 -17.35 40.03 21.53
N MET A 419 -17.32 38.93 22.28
CA MET A 419 -16.09 38.31 22.79
C MET A 419 -15.13 37.95 21.65
N SER A 420 -15.62 37.28 20.61
CA SER A 420 -14.81 36.88 19.44
C SER A 420 -14.24 38.10 18.69
N MET A 421 -15.03 39.18 18.52
CA MET A 421 -14.56 40.40 17.86
C MET A 421 -13.46 41.13 18.64
N GLU A 422 -13.66 41.34 19.94
CA GLU A 422 -12.67 42.02 20.77
C GLU A 422 -11.40 41.16 20.97
N GLN A 423 -11.55 39.83 21.02
CA GLN A 423 -10.41 38.91 21.03
C GLN A 423 -9.59 39.00 19.73
N MET A 424 -10.25 39.06 18.56
CA MET A 424 -9.58 39.26 17.28
C MET A 424 -8.89 40.64 17.19
N LYS A 425 -9.52 41.69 17.73
CA LYS A 425 -8.93 43.03 17.80
C LYS A 425 -7.69 43.03 18.70
N LEU A 426 -7.74 42.36 19.85
CA LEU A 426 -6.59 42.18 20.74
C LEU A 426 -5.43 41.49 20.02
N PHE A 427 -5.69 40.38 19.31
CA PHE A 427 -4.67 39.68 18.53
C PHE A 427 -4.06 40.56 17.44
N ARG A 428 -4.88 41.37 16.76
CA ARG A 428 -4.43 42.34 15.76
C ARG A 428 -3.51 43.40 16.37
N GLU A 429 -3.90 43.97 17.51
CA GLU A 429 -3.12 45.01 18.20
C GLU A 429 -1.80 44.49 18.75
N ALA A 430 -1.76 43.23 19.16
CA ALA A 430 -0.54 42.57 19.60
C ALA A 430 0.33 42.03 18.44
N GLY A 431 -0.16 42.07 17.19
CA GLY A 431 0.52 41.50 16.03
C GLY A 431 0.69 39.98 16.12
N VAL A 432 -0.31 39.28 16.69
CA VAL A 432 -0.30 37.83 16.88
C VAL A 432 -1.30 37.18 15.93
N ASN A 433 -0.85 36.15 15.21
CA ASN A 433 -1.74 35.33 14.38
C ASN A 433 -2.19 34.09 15.18
N PRO A 434 -3.49 33.94 15.51
CA PRO A 434 -3.98 32.77 16.26
C PRO A 434 -3.83 31.46 15.47
N LEU A 435 -3.75 31.52 14.14
CA LEU A 435 -3.52 30.36 13.28
C LEU A 435 -2.03 30.02 13.12
N GLY A 436 -1.11 30.88 13.59
CA GLY A 436 0.33 30.61 13.53
C GLY A 436 0.74 29.34 14.28
N GLY A 437 -0.04 28.97 15.31
CA GLY A 437 0.15 27.76 16.11
C GLY A 437 -0.18 26.44 15.39
N CYS A 438 -1.06 26.46 14.37
CA CYS A 438 -1.48 25.23 13.68
C CYS A 438 -0.78 24.98 12.33
N ILE A 439 0.02 25.94 11.84
CA ILE A 439 0.77 25.82 10.58
C ILE A 439 1.65 24.56 10.54
N PRO A 440 2.44 24.21 11.59
CA PRO A 440 3.24 22.99 11.57
C PRO A 440 2.38 21.73 11.50
N ALA A 441 1.22 21.72 12.17
CA ALA A 441 0.30 20.59 12.14
C ALA A 441 -0.29 20.39 10.74
N LEU A 442 -0.60 21.47 10.02
CA LEU A 442 -1.10 21.38 8.64
C LEU A 442 -0.03 20.83 7.68
N LEU A 443 1.21 21.30 7.80
CA LEU A 443 2.33 20.81 6.98
C LEU A 443 2.67 19.34 7.30
N GLN A 444 2.42 18.90 8.53
CA GLN A 444 2.64 17.53 8.96
C GLN A 444 1.74 16.53 8.22
N ILE A 445 0.55 16.94 7.75
CA ILE A 445 -0.40 16.04 7.07
C ILE A 445 0.18 15.45 5.78
N PRO A 446 0.67 16.25 4.80
CA PRO A 446 1.37 15.72 3.62
C PRO A 446 2.56 14.82 3.96
N ILE A 447 3.36 15.19 4.98
CA ILE A 447 4.55 14.43 5.38
C ILE A 447 4.16 13.08 5.98
N PHE A 448 3.10 13.05 6.80
CA PHE A 448 2.57 11.82 7.34
C PHE A 448 2.14 10.88 6.22
N PHE A 449 1.35 11.34 5.26
CA PHE A 449 0.91 10.49 4.15
C PHE A 449 2.07 10.04 3.26
N ALA A 450 3.08 10.89 3.06
CA ALA A 450 4.30 10.53 2.35
C ALA A 450 5.01 9.35 3.04
N LEU A 451 5.31 9.50 4.33
CA LEU A 451 6.01 8.48 5.11
C LEU A 451 5.17 7.21 5.33
N TYR A 452 3.86 7.36 5.51
CA TYR A 452 2.93 6.24 5.55
C TYR A 452 3.02 5.41 4.26
N SER A 453 2.94 6.07 3.10
CA SER A 453 3.03 5.38 1.81
C SER A 453 4.41 4.76 1.59
N PHE A 454 5.46 5.48 1.97
CA PHE A 454 6.84 5.05 1.81
C PHE A 454 7.15 3.81 2.67
N PHE A 455 6.90 3.85 3.98
CA PHE A 455 7.17 2.71 4.86
C PHE A 455 6.30 1.49 4.55
N ASN A 456 5.09 1.68 4.01
CA ASN A 456 4.24 0.58 3.59
C ASN A 456 4.70 -0.12 2.30
N SER A 457 5.43 0.58 1.43
CA SER A 457 5.89 0.09 0.13
C SER A 457 7.36 -0.29 0.08
N ASN A 458 8.17 0.19 1.04
CA ASN A 458 9.61 -0.02 1.03
C ASN A 458 9.97 -1.45 1.46
N VAL A 459 10.41 -2.26 0.49
CA VAL A 459 10.81 -3.65 0.68
C VAL A 459 12.03 -3.81 1.60
N ASP A 460 12.88 -2.79 1.73
CA ASP A 460 14.06 -2.80 2.63
C ASP A 460 13.65 -3.06 4.10
N LEU A 461 12.43 -2.67 4.48
CA LEU A 461 11.92 -2.83 5.85
C LEU A 461 11.43 -4.25 6.15
N ARG A 462 11.18 -5.06 5.12
CA ARG A 462 10.56 -6.37 5.25
C ARG A 462 11.53 -7.35 5.89
N GLY A 463 11.17 -7.85 7.07
CA GLY A 463 12.00 -8.76 7.86
C GLY A 463 13.23 -8.08 8.48
N ALA A 464 13.27 -6.75 8.50
CA ALA A 464 14.32 -6.00 9.19
C ALA A 464 14.04 -5.93 10.70
N ASP A 465 15.00 -6.35 11.51
CA ASP A 465 14.90 -6.36 12.96
C ASP A 465 15.35 -5.03 13.60
N PHE A 466 14.63 -4.62 14.64
CA PHE A 466 15.02 -3.47 15.45
C PHE A 466 14.42 -3.52 16.86
N LEU A 467 15.29 -3.45 17.87
CA LEU A 467 14.93 -3.55 19.29
C LEU A 467 14.14 -4.85 19.57
N TRP A 468 12.84 -4.77 19.80
CA TRP A 468 11.96 -5.90 20.06
C TRP A 468 11.11 -6.32 18.85
N ALA A 469 11.14 -5.56 17.75
CA ALA A 469 10.45 -5.91 16.52
C ALA A 469 11.34 -6.78 15.64
N ASN A 470 10.80 -7.90 15.19
CA ASN A 470 11.48 -8.81 14.25
C ASN A 470 11.25 -8.42 12.78
N ASP A 471 10.30 -7.52 12.52
CA ASP A 471 9.97 -7.04 11.17
C ASP A 471 9.42 -5.61 11.24
N LEU A 472 10.20 -4.65 10.76
CA LEU A 472 9.82 -3.24 10.69
C LEU A 472 8.63 -2.96 9.75
N SER A 473 8.36 -3.85 8.81
CA SER A 473 7.24 -3.74 7.88
C SER A 473 5.92 -4.30 8.43
N ALA A 474 5.96 -5.13 9.47
CA ALA A 474 4.78 -5.63 10.17
C ALA A 474 4.55 -4.85 11.48
N PHE A 475 3.37 -4.98 12.07
CA PHE A 475 3.16 -4.52 13.44
C PHE A 475 4.03 -5.35 14.40
N ASP A 476 4.51 -4.75 15.49
CA ASP A 476 5.18 -5.52 16.54
C ASP A 476 4.14 -6.15 17.47
N ASP A 477 4.28 -7.45 17.74
CA ASP A 477 3.30 -8.28 18.44
C ASP A 477 3.83 -8.85 19.76
N VAL A 478 4.68 -8.09 20.46
CA VAL A 478 5.38 -8.52 21.68
C VAL A 478 4.40 -8.92 22.80
N ILE A 479 3.27 -8.21 22.93
CA ILE A 479 2.22 -8.52 23.91
C ILE A 479 1.03 -9.12 23.16
N LYS A 480 0.77 -10.42 23.34
CA LYS A 480 -0.38 -11.11 22.75
C LYS A 480 -1.44 -11.40 23.81
N PHE A 481 -2.70 -11.08 23.52
CA PHE A 481 -3.81 -11.28 24.43
C PHE A 481 -4.43 -12.67 24.33
N GLY A 482 -4.21 -13.38 23.22
CA GLY A 482 -4.82 -14.69 22.94
C GLY A 482 -6.32 -14.63 22.62
N VAL A 483 -6.95 -13.46 22.74
CA VAL A 483 -8.32 -13.17 22.36
C VAL A 483 -8.36 -11.86 21.57
N ASN A 484 -9.22 -11.79 20.57
CA ASN A 484 -9.41 -10.56 19.81
C ASN A 484 -10.27 -9.58 20.62
N ILE A 485 -9.64 -8.53 21.16
CA ILE A 485 -10.32 -7.44 21.87
C ILE A 485 -10.91 -6.49 20.82
N PRO A 486 -12.20 -6.13 20.90
CA PRO A 486 -12.80 -5.17 19.97
C PRO A 486 -11.98 -3.89 19.86
N LEU A 487 -11.79 -3.42 18.62
CA LEU A 487 -10.96 -2.26 18.22
C LEU A 487 -9.44 -2.45 18.39
N LEU A 488 -8.99 -2.98 19.52
CA LEU A 488 -7.55 -3.12 19.79
C LEU A 488 -6.90 -4.24 18.97
N GLY A 489 -7.61 -5.36 18.77
CA GLY A 489 -7.08 -6.56 18.13
C GLY A 489 -6.65 -7.61 19.16
N ASP A 490 -5.84 -8.55 18.71
CA ASP A 490 -5.35 -9.71 19.49
C ASP A 490 -3.98 -9.48 20.17
N HIS A 491 -3.36 -8.32 19.94
CA HIS A 491 -2.05 -7.96 20.46
C HIS A 491 -1.97 -6.47 20.82
N LEU A 492 -0.86 -6.08 21.44
CA LEU A 492 -0.51 -4.69 21.73
C LEU A 492 0.95 -4.43 21.37
N SER A 493 1.14 -3.52 20.42
CA SER A 493 2.44 -3.07 19.93
C SER A 493 3.11 -2.11 20.92
N ILE A 494 4.34 -2.44 21.32
CA ILE A 494 5.14 -1.59 22.21
C ILE A 494 5.55 -0.30 21.50
N PHE A 495 5.87 -0.33 20.19
CA PHE A 495 6.16 0.92 19.47
C PHE A 495 4.94 1.85 19.38
N THR A 496 3.74 1.28 19.30
CA THR A 496 2.51 2.06 19.40
C THR A 496 2.38 2.69 20.79
N LEU A 497 2.64 1.94 21.86
CA LEU A 497 2.64 2.49 23.22
C LEU A 497 3.66 3.62 23.37
N THR A 498 4.89 3.47 22.88
CA THR A 498 5.90 4.53 22.96
C THR A 498 5.48 5.76 22.17
N ALA A 499 4.86 5.60 21.00
CA ALA A 499 4.32 6.72 20.22
C ALA A 499 3.20 7.46 20.97
N VAL A 500 2.31 6.72 21.64
CA VAL A 500 1.22 7.30 22.45
C VAL A 500 1.78 8.02 23.67
N LEU A 501 2.70 7.41 24.41
CA LEU A 501 3.32 8.00 25.60
C LEU A 501 4.10 9.27 25.28
N THR A 502 4.89 9.27 24.21
CA THR A 502 5.62 10.47 23.75
C THR A 502 4.67 11.57 23.28
N SER A 503 3.58 11.22 22.60
CA SER A 503 2.52 12.17 22.24
C SER A 503 1.85 12.78 23.48
N LEU A 504 1.55 11.97 24.49
CA LEU A 504 1.00 12.45 25.76
C LEU A 504 1.98 13.36 26.49
N ALA A 505 3.28 13.06 26.46
CA ALA A 505 4.31 13.93 27.02
C ALA A 505 4.33 15.30 26.33
N ILE A 506 4.20 15.36 24.99
CA ILE A 506 4.02 16.62 24.25
C ILE A 506 2.78 17.36 24.72
N SER A 507 1.65 16.67 24.86
CA SER A 507 0.38 17.28 25.28
C SER A 507 0.47 17.86 26.69
N VAL A 508 1.09 17.15 27.64
CA VAL A 508 1.33 17.64 29.01
C VAL A 508 2.25 18.86 28.99
N TYR A 509 3.37 18.80 28.26
CA TYR A 509 4.33 19.90 28.16
C TYR A 509 3.73 21.15 27.51
N SER A 510 2.87 20.96 26.49
CA SER A 510 2.26 22.03 25.71
C SER A 510 0.96 22.58 26.30
N MET A 511 0.40 21.97 27.35
CA MET A 511 -0.90 22.35 27.95
C MET A 511 -0.98 23.84 28.33
N ASN A 512 0.13 24.38 28.83
CA ASN A 512 0.24 25.76 29.25
C ASN A 512 0.40 26.76 28.08
N MET A 513 0.27 26.30 26.83
CA MET A 513 0.39 27.12 25.63
C MET A 513 -0.84 27.10 24.72
N SER A 514 -1.81 26.20 24.95
CA SER A 514 -3.05 26.16 24.17
C SER A 514 -3.87 27.47 24.29
N PRO A 515 -4.23 28.15 23.19
CA PRO A 515 -4.89 29.45 23.19
C PRO A 515 -6.24 29.53 23.92
N ASP A 516 -7.01 28.43 23.91
CA ASP A 516 -8.37 28.39 24.42
C ASP A 516 -8.56 27.19 25.36
N GLN A 517 -8.46 27.45 26.66
CA GLN A 517 -8.82 26.47 27.69
C GLN A 517 -10.28 26.62 28.17
N SER A 518 -11.04 27.54 27.57
CA SER A 518 -12.42 27.82 27.98
C SER A 518 -13.39 26.77 27.48
N ASN A 519 -13.12 26.17 26.32
CA ASN A 519 -13.86 25.04 25.80
C ASN A 519 -13.28 23.71 26.34
N PRO A 520 -14.04 22.94 27.14
CA PRO A 520 -13.59 21.65 27.67
C PRO A 520 -13.14 20.68 26.57
N VAL A 521 -13.79 20.67 25.41
CA VAL A 521 -13.45 19.78 24.30
C VAL A 521 -12.04 20.10 23.77
N LEU A 522 -11.74 21.37 23.50
CA LEU A 522 -10.42 21.80 23.00
C LEU A 522 -9.32 21.60 24.05
N LYS A 523 -9.65 21.69 25.34
CA LYS A 523 -8.72 21.46 26.44
C LYS A 523 -8.28 19.99 26.53
N TYR A 524 -9.20 19.05 26.36
CA TYR A 524 -8.92 17.61 26.55
C TYR A 524 -8.57 16.86 25.26
N MET A 525 -8.92 17.40 24.09
CA MET A 525 -8.65 16.77 22.80
C MET A 525 -7.17 16.35 22.60
N PRO A 526 -6.15 17.15 22.98
CA PRO A 526 -4.75 16.74 22.88
C PRO A 526 -4.36 15.52 23.72
N TYR A 527 -5.13 15.18 24.76
CA TYR A 527 -4.89 14.01 25.62
C TYR A 527 -5.66 12.79 25.14
N ILE A 528 -6.88 12.99 24.65
CA ILE A 528 -7.73 11.92 24.15
C ILE A 528 -7.22 11.42 22.80
N PHE A 529 -6.75 12.33 21.94
CA PHE A 529 -6.35 12.00 20.57
C PHE A 529 -5.20 10.97 20.50
N PRO A 530 -4.10 11.08 21.28
CA PRO A 530 -3.08 10.03 21.33
C PRO A 530 -3.63 8.67 21.77
N VAL A 531 -4.53 8.63 22.76
CA VAL A 531 -5.15 7.38 23.22
C VAL A 531 -6.03 6.77 22.14
N PHE A 532 -6.74 7.61 21.37
CA PHE A 532 -7.51 7.15 20.21
C PHE A 532 -6.60 6.60 19.11
N LEU A 533 -5.46 7.25 18.84
CA LEU A 533 -4.48 6.77 17.87
C LEU A 533 -3.92 5.39 18.21
N LEU A 534 -3.89 5.00 19.49
CA LEU A 534 -3.48 3.65 19.91
C LEU A 534 -4.25 2.58 19.12
N PHE A 535 -5.57 2.69 19.02
CA PHE A 535 -6.41 1.69 18.34
C PHE A 535 -6.18 1.62 16.83
N ILE A 536 -5.68 2.70 16.23
CA ILE A 536 -5.35 2.77 14.80
C ILE A 536 -3.94 2.23 14.58
N PHE A 537 -2.96 2.76 15.31
CA PHE A 537 -1.53 2.48 15.13
C PHE A 537 -1.16 1.05 15.52
N ASN A 538 -1.94 0.41 16.39
CA ASN A 538 -1.73 -0.99 16.75
C ASN A 538 -1.84 -1.96 15.58
N ARG A 539 -2.42 -1.55 14.45
CA ARG A 539 -2.52 -2.38 13.22
C ARG A 539 -1.59 -1.92 12.11
N LEU A 540 -0.77 -0.91 12.37
CA LEU A 540 0.12 -0.33 11.38
C LEU A 540 1.54 -0.88 11.55
N PRO A 541 2.39 -0.81 10.50
CA PRO A 541 3.77 -1.25 10.59
C PRO A 541 4.54 -0.56 11.71
N SER A 542 5.39 -1.32 12.38
CA SER A 542 6.26 -0.86 13.46
C SER A 542 7.23 0.23 13.00
N ALA A 543 7.67 0.24 11.73
CA ALA A 543 8.44 1.35 11.16
C ALA A 543 7.72 2.70 11.28
N LEU A 544 6.41 2.73 11.05
CA LEU A 544 5.63 3.96 11.13
C LEU A 544 5.46 4.42 12.58
N THR A 545 5.16 3.51 13.49
CA THR A 545 4.96 3.83 14.92
C THR A 545 6.29 4.19 15.60
N TRP A 546 7.40 3.57 15.17
CA TRP A 546 8.75 3.96 15.53
C TRP A 546 9.11 5.36 15.01
N TYR A 547 8.83 5.65 13.73
CA TYR A 547 8.95 7.01 13.18
C TYR A 547 8.21 8.02 14.07
N TYR A 548 6.95 7.74 14.46
CA TYR A 548 6.19 8.63 15.33
C TYR A 548 6.86 8.85 16.68
N THR A 549 7.37 7.79 17.30
CA THR A 549 8.09 7.87 18.57
C THR A 549 9.30 8.80 18.46
N VAL A 550 10.18 8.59 17.48
CA VAL A 550 11.36 9.45 17.25
C VAL A 550 10.92 10.88 16.94
N SER A 551 9.91 11.02 16.09
CA SER A 551 9.37 12.30 15.65
C SER A 551 8.84 13.14 16.81
N ASN A 552 8.16 12.49 17.76
CA ASN A 552 7.67 13.13 18.98
C ASN A 552 8.80 13.49 19.94
N ILE A 553 9.80 12.61 20.11
CA ILE A 553 10.97 12.91 20.95
C ILE A 553 11.73 14.12 20.39
N VAL A 554 11.99 14.15 19.09
CA VAL A 554 12.64 15.31 18.44
C VAL A 554 11.79 16.57 18.59
N THR A 555 10.46 16.45 18.48
CA THR A 555 9.53 17.56 18.71
C THR A 555 9.66 18.10 20.13
N LEU A 556 9.66 17.23 21.16
CA LEU A 556 9.85 17.62 22.55
C LEU A 556 11.17 18.33 22.78
N VAL A 557 12.26 17.78 22.22
CA VAL A 557 13.61 18.38 22.35
C VAL A 557 13.65 19.75 21.67
N LEU A 558 13.16 19.86 20.43
CA LEU A 558 13.10 21.14 19.71
C LEU A 558 12.26 22.16 20.46
N GLN A 559 11.09 21.73 20.96
CA GLN A 559 10.20 22.60 21.73
C GLN A 559 10.88 23.08 23.02
N PHE A 560 11.53 22.18 23.76
CA PHE A 560 12.28 22.50 24.97
C PHE A 560 13.43 23.49 24.69
N VAL A 561 14.22 23.24 23.65
CA VAL A 561 15.35 24.11 23.27
C VAL A 561 14.85 25.48 22.84
N ILE A 562 13.85 25.53 21.95
CA ILE A 562 13.29 26.78 21.44
C ILE A 562 12.70 27.62 22.58
N GLN A 563 11.94 27.01 23.49
CA GLN A 563 11.23 27.76 24.53
C GLN A 563 12.13 28.24 25.66
N ASN A 564 13.13 27.45 26.05
CA ASN A 564 13.97 27.78 27.19
C ASN A 564 15.26 28.53 26.80
N TYR A 565 15.79 28.30 25.60
CA TYR A 565 17.09 28.86 25.19
C TYR A 565 17.01 29.89 24.06
N ILE A 566 15.98 29.85 23.21
CA ILE A 566 15.88 30.75 22.04
C ILE A 566 14.87 31.88 22.27
N ILE A 567 13.71 31.57 22.86
CA ILE A 567 12.64 32.54 23.08
C ILE A 567 12.93 33.39 24.32
N ASP A 568 13.16 34.68 24.09
CA ASP A 568 13.28 35.70 25.14
C ASP A 568 11.92 36.37 25.40
N HIS A 569 11.38 36.15 26.60
CA HIS A 569 10.08 36.67 27.02
C HIS A 569 10.04 38.20 27.08
N ASN A 570 11.16 38.85 27.43
CA ASN A 570 11.22 40.31 27.49
C ASN A 570 11.16 40.91 26.08
N LYS A 571 11.85 40.28 25.12
CA LYS A 571 11.76 40.67 23.70
C LYS A 571 10.35 40.47 23.14
N ILE A 572 9.62 39.43 23.56
CA ILE A 572 8.22 39.24 23.16
C ILE A 572 7.34 40.41 23.64
N LEU A 573 7.42 40.77 24.93
CA LEU A 573 6.61 41.86 25.49
C LEU A 573 6.96 43.20 24.84
N ALA A 574 8.26 43.47 24.63
CA ALA A 574 8.73 44.64 23.91
C ALA A 574 8.14 44.68 22.48
N GLN A 575 8.18 43.57 21.75
CA GLN A 575 7.63 43.47 20.39
C GLN A 575 6.11 43.66 20.35
N ILE A 576 5.37 43.13 21.32
CA ILE A 576 3.92 43.36 21.45
C ILE A 576 3.65 44.85 21.70
N SER A 577 4.42 45.48 22.60
CA SER A 577 4.27 46.92 22.91
C SER A 577 4.62 47.83 21.72
N GLU A 578 5.60 47.44 20.91
CA GLU A 578 6.00 48.16 19.70
C GLU A 578 4.97 47.99 18.58
N ASN A 579 4.45 46.77 18.39
CA ASN A 579 3.39 46.50 17.42
C ASN A 579 2.12 47.30 17.72
N ARG A 580 1.79 47.52 19.00
CA ARG A 580 0.68 48.40 19.42
C ARG A 580 0.86 49.85 18.97
N LYS A 581 2.11 50.32 18.78
CA LYS A 581 2.43 51.70 18.38
C LYS A 581 2.42 51.91 16.85
N LYS A 582 2.45 50.84 16.04
CA LYS A 582 2.53 50.95 14.58
C LYS A 582 1.16 51.33 13.97
N PRO A 583 1.13 52.22 12.95
CA PRO A 583 -0.11 52.59 12.27
C PRO A 583 -0.72 51.38 11.55
N LYS A 584 -2.03 51.22 11.70
CA LYS A 584 -2.78 50.01 11.35
C LYS A 584 -3.16 50.03 9.87
N THR A 585 -2.65 49.10 9.06
CA THR A 585 -3.19 48.87 7.70
C THR A 585 -4.18 47.71 7.74
N LYS A 586 -5.44 47.97 7.35
CA LYS A 586 -6.46 46.91 7.22
C LYS A 586 -6.15 46.08 5.97
N SER A 587 -6.14 44.75 6.11
CA SER A 587 -6.08 43.86 4.94
C SER A 587 -7.46 43.79 4.26
N LYS A 588 -7.51 43.74 2.92
CA LYS A 588 -8.78 43.64 2.15
C LYS A 588 -9.66 42.45 2.58
N TRP A 589 -9.06 41.36 3.04
CA TRP A 589 -9.80 40.21 3.55
C TRP A 589 -10.46 40.50 4.92
N GLN A 590 -9.80 41.30 5.75
CA GLN A 590 -10.30 41.70 7.07
C GLN A 590 -11.48 42.67 6.95
N GLU A 591 -11.43 43.60 6.00
CA GLU A 591 -12.56 44.49 5.69
C GLU A 591 -13.78 43.70 5.24
N ARG A 592 -13.59 42.68 4.39
CA ARG A 592 -14.67 41.78 3.95
C ARG A 592 -15.30 40.99 5.10
N LEU A 593 -14.49 40.55 6.06
CA LEU A 593 -14.99 39.83 7.25
C LEU A 593 -15.79 40.75 8.18
N GLU A 594 -15.30 41.96 8.46
CA GLU A 594 -16.02 42.97 9.23
C GLU A 594 -17.37 43.31 8.55
N GLN A 595 -17.38 43.51 7.22
CA GLN A 595 -18.59 43.77 6.45
C GLN A 595 -19.61 42.62 6.49
N MET A 596 -19.17 41.37 6.31
CA MET A 596 -20.07 40.21 6.40
C MET A 596 -20.69 40.08 7.80
N GLN A 597 -19.93 40.38 8.86
CA GLN A 597 -20.43 40.31 10.23
C GLN A 597 -21.41 41.45 10.55
N GLU A 598 -21.16 42.66 10.08
CA GLU A 598 -22.11 43.78 10.19
C GLU A 598 -23.42 43.49 9.45
N GLN A 599 -23.33 42.88 8.26
CA GLN A 599 -24.52 42.42 7.53
C GLN A 599 -25.30 41.37 8.33
N GLN A 600 -24.63 40.39 8.95
CA GLN A 600 -25.30 39.40 9.80
C GLN A 600 -25.97 40.04 11.03
N LYS A 601 -25.36 41.05 11.65
CA LYS A 601 -25.98 41.80 12.76
C LYS A 601 -27.22 42.56 12.29
N LYS A 602 -27.14 43.28 11.17
CA LYS A 602 -28.29 44.00 10.59
C LYS A 602 -29.44 43.04 10.23
N VAL A 603 -29.14 41.86 9.69
CA VAL A 603 -30.15 40.84 9.39
C VAL A 603 -30.83 40.31 10.67
N LYS A 604 -30.07 40.03 11.73
CA LYS A 604 -30.64 39.61 13.03
C LYS A 604 -31.50 40.70 13.66
N GLU A 605 -31.07 41.96 13.61
CA GLU A 605 -31.85 43.10 14.11
C GLU A 605 -33.15 43.31 13.31
N MET A 606 -33.12 43.14 11.98
CA MET A 606 -34.32 43.18 11.15
C MET A 606 -35.27 42.01 11.46
N GLN A 607 -34.74 40.80 11.69
CA GLN A 607 -35.55 39.64 12.11
C GLN A 607 -36.17 39.81 13.50
N GLN A 608 -35.50 40.49 14.43
CA GLN A 608 -36.04 40.81 15.75
C GLN A 608 -37.08 41.93 15.70
N LYS A 609 -36.91 42.92 14.81
CA LYS A 609 -37.91 43.97 14.58
C LYS A 609 -39.16 43.47 13.85
N GLY A 610 -39.07 42.45 13.00
CA GLY A 610 -40.21 41.82 12.34
C GLY A 610 -40.99 40.79 13.19
N LYS A 611 -40.54 40.52 14.42
CA LYS A 611 -41.20 39.61 15.38
C LYS A 611 -41.86 40.35 16.56
N ARG A 612 -41.94 41.68 16.50
CA ARG A 612 -42.60 42.52 17.51
C ARG A 612 -43.97 42.98 17.05
#